data_AF-A0A376AEX6-F1
#
_entry.id   AF-A0A376AEX6-F1
#
_cell.length_a   1.000
_cell.length_b   1.000
_cell.length_c   1.000
_cell.angle_alpha   90.00
_cell.angle_beta   90.00
_cell.angle_gamma   90.00
#
_symmetry.space_group_name_H-M   'P 1'
#
loop_
_entity.id
_entity.type
_entity.pdbx_description
1 polymer ?
#
loop_
_entity_poly.entity_id
_entity_poly.type
_entity_poly.pdbx_seq_one_letter_code
_entity_poly.pdbx_strand_id
1 'polypeptide(L)'
;MTREELENKIAVLLGGRAAEKIIYNHVSTGAADDLVKATDIARAMVARYGMDEDLGHVSYDTDRPGFLGTGDQSSWLNRRYSDATAERMDAKVRDIVDGVFKRTLSLLEANRALLEQSAQELLQRETLDEPDLVAIGAKVKRTEAVAA
;
A
#
# COMPACT_ATOMS: atom_id res chain seq x y z
N MET A 1 8.76 7.64 10.17
CA MET A 1 8.53 7.10 8.82
C MET A 1 8.28 8.26 7.87
N THR A 2 8.92 8.28 6.70
CA THR A 2 8.67 9.27 5.64
C THR A 2 7.47 8.86 4.78
N ARG A 3 6.97 9.78 3.94
CA ARG A 3 5.95 9.47 2.92
C ARG A 3 6.39 8.32 2.02
N GLU A 4 7.62 8.40 1.53
CA GLU A 4 8.22 7.36 0.68
C GLU A 4 8.26 5.99 1.36
N GLU A 5 8.65 5.92 2.64
CA GLU A 5 8.67 4.65 3.38
C GLU A 5 7.26 4.05 3.56
N LEU A 6 6.23 4.88 3.74
CA LEU A 6 4.85 4.41 3.85
C LEU A 6 4.32 3.94 2.49
N GLU A 7 4.58 4.68 1.42
CA GLU A 7 4.25 4.27 0.06
C GLU A 7 4.98 2.97 -0.33
N ASN A 8 6.22 2.79 0.09
CA ASN A 8 6.96 1.55 -0.14
C ASN A 8 6.35 0.37 0.62
N LYS A 9 5.84 0.57 1.85
CA LYS A 9 5.06 -0.46 2.55
C LYS A 9 3.77 -0.81 1.83
N ILE A 10 3.02 0.19 1.35
CA ILE A 10 1.83 -0.03 0.53
C ILE A 10 2.21 -0.82 -0.73
N ALA A 11 3.33 -0.51 -1.37
CA ALA A 11 3.80 -1.22 -2.56
C ALA A 11 4.06 -2.71 -2.30
N VAL A 12 4.67 -3.04 -1.15
CA VAL A 12 4.90 -4.44 -0.73
C VAL A 12 3.57 -5.18 -0.51
N LEU A 13 2.63 -4.58 0.22
CA LEU A 13 1.29 -5.16 0.47
C LEU A 13 0.55 -5.42 -0.84
N LEU A 14 0.63 -4.49 -1.79
CA LEU A 14 -0.03 -4.61 -3.09
C LEU A 14 0.72 -5.50 -4.09
N GLY A 15 1.92 -5.97 -3.76
CA GLY A 15 2.81 -6.72 -4.65
C GLY A 15 2.19 -8.03 -5.15
N GLY A 16 1.54 -8.78 -4.26
CA GLY A 16 0.89 -10.04 -4.64
C GLY A 16 -0.24 -9.82 -5.66
N ARG A 17 -1.11 -8.84 -5.39
CA ARG A 17 -2.21 -8.46 -6.30
C ARG A 17 -1.69 -7.94 -7.64
N ALA A 18 -0.62 -7.16 -7.63
CA ALA A 18 0.01 -6.66 -8.85
C ALA A 18 0.60 -7.81 -9.69
N ALA A 19 1.27 -8.77 -9.05
CA ALA A 19 1.79 -9.96 -9.71
C ALA A 19 0.67 -10.79 -10.35
N GLU A 20 -0.44 -11.04 -9.64
CA GLU A 20 -1.62 -11.72 -10.20
C GLU A 20 -2.15 -11.01 -11.45
N LYS A 21 -2.27 -9.69 -11.39
CA LYS A 21 -2.76 -8.88 -12.51
C LYS A 21 -1.85 -9.00 -13.73
N ILE A 22 -0.53 -9.01 -13.54
CA ILE A 22 0.46 -9.10 -14.64
C ILE A 22 0.46 -10.48 -15.28
N ILE A 23 0.39 -11.55 -14.48
CA ILE A 23 0.51 -12.93 -14.96
C ILE A 23 -0.82 -13.44 -15.51
N TYR A 24 -1.93 -13.19 -14.80
CA TYR A 24 -3.22 -13.81 -15.10
C TYR A 24 -4.26 -12.84 -15.67
N ASN A 25 -3.96 -11.54 -15.77
CA ASN A 25 -4.85 -10.47 -16.21
C ASN A 25 -6.18 -10.34 -15.41
N HIS A 26 -6.29 -11.03 -14.27
CA HIS A 26 -7.38 -10.91 -13.32
C HIS A 26 -6.80 -10.84 -11.90
N VAL A 27 -7.66 -10.62 -10.93
CA VAL A 27 -7.29 -10.47 -9.52
C VAL A 27 -8.11 -11.44 -8.69
N SER A 28 -7.51 -12.02 -7.67
CA SER A 28 -8.18 -12.93 -6.73
C SER A 28 -8.66 -12.18 -5.48
N THR A 29 -9.32 -12.91 -4.58
CA THR A 29 -9.66 -12.45 -3.23
C THR A 29 -8.54 -12.67 -2.22
N GLY A 30 -7.41 -13.28 -2.61
CA GLY A 30 -6.32 -13.65 -1.70
C GLY A 30 -5.63 -12.45 -1.04
N ALA A 31 -5.59 -11.30 -1.72
CA ALA A 31 -4.98 -10.07 -1.21
C ALA A 31 -5.94 -9.17 -0.41
N ALA A 32 -7.05 -9.71 0.12
CA ALA A 32 -8.05 -8.91 0.83
C ALA A 32 -7.48 -8.23 2.09
N ASP A 33 -6.70 -8.96 2.89
CA ASP A 33 -6.06 -8.44 4.11
C ASP A 33 -5.01 -7.36 3.76
N ASP A 34 -4.24 -7.56 2.69
CA ASP A 34 -3.27 -6.58 2.22
C ASP A 34 -3.93 -5.27 1.76
N LEU A 35 -5.09 -5.34 1.11
CA LEU A 35 -5.87 -4.17 0.72
C LEU A 35 -6.36 -3.36 1.92
N VAL A 36 -6.81 -4.03 2.99
CA VAL A 36 -7.22 -3.37 4.23
C VAL A 36 -6.03 -2.62 4.83
N LYS A 37 -4.89 -3.30 5.01
CA LYS A 37 -3.67 -2.69 5.57
C LYS A 37 -3.15 -1.54 4.71
N ALA A 38 -3.16 -1.68 3.39
CA ALA A 38 -2.74 -0.63 2.46
C ALA A 38 -3.65 0.61 2.58
N THR A 39 -4.97 0.39 2.68
CA THR A 39 -5.95 1.46 2.86
C THR A 39 -5.76 2.16 4.20
N ASP A 40 -5.51 1.42 5.28
CA ASP A 40 -5.29 1.99 6.61
C ASP A 40 -4.04 2.86 6.67
N ILE A 41 -2.95 2.41 6.03
CA ILE A 41 -1.72 3.21 5.91
C ILE A 41 -2.00 4.50 5.14
N ALA A 42 -2.64 4.40 3.96
CA ALA A 42 -2.98 5.58 3.15
C ALA A 42 -3.92 6.54 3.90
N ARG A 43 -4.90 6.01 4.65
CA ARG A 43 -5.79 6.81 5.49
C ARG A 43 -5.03 7.50 6.62
N ALA A 44 -4.07 6.84 7.26
CA ALA A 44 -3.23 7.46 8.28
C ALA A 44 -2.32 8.56 7.69
N MET A 45 -1.77 8.36 6.48
CA MET A 45 -1.00 9.39 5.77
C MET A 45 -1.81 10.69 5.61
N VAL A 46 -3.06 10.57 5.19
CA VAL A 46 -3.94 11.71 4.93
C VAL A 46 -4.51 12.29 6.24
N ALA A 47 -5.15 11.47 7.07
CA ALA A 47 -5.94 11.95 8.20
C ALA A 47 -5.12 12.24 9.46
N ARG A 48 -4.01 11.52 9.70
CA ARG A 48 -3.22 11.64 10.93
C ARG A 48 -1.90 12.37 10.73
N TYR A 49 -1.22 12.11 9.60
CA TYR A 49 0.12 12.65 9.37
C TYR A 49 0.13 13.93 8.53
N GLY A 50 -1.01 14.33 7.95
CA GLY A 50 -1.09 15.54 7.14
C GLY A 50 -0.16 15.49 5.91
N MET A 51 0.04 14.30 5.34
CA MET A 51 0.95 14.09 4.20
C MET A 51 0.29 14.44 2.85
N ASP A 52 -0.80 15.22 2.86
CA ASP A 52 -1.48 15.71 1.67
C ASP A 52 -1.41 17.25 1.65
N GLU A 53 -0.89 17.80 0.55
CA GLU A 53 -0.65 19.24 0.42
C GLU A 53 -1.96 20.04 0.33
N ASP A 54 -3.01 19.46 -0.26
CA ASP A 54 -4.31 20.12 -0.45
C ASP A 54 -5.11 20.23 0.86
N LEU A 55 -4.97 19.24 1.74
CA LEU A 55 -5.58 19.21 3.07
C LEU A 55 -4.75 19.92 4.14
N GLY A 56 -3.51 20.27 3.80
CA GLY A 56 -2.57 20.99 4.65
C GLY A 56 -1.97 20.18 5.80
N HIS A 57 -1.16 20.85 6.61
CA HIS A 57 -0.39 20.25 7.71
C HIS A 57 -1.25 20.06 8.99
N VAL A 58 -2.44 19.47 8.87
CA VAL A 58 -3.40 19.30 9.97
C VAL A 58 -3.72 17.82 10.21
N SER A 59 -3.83 17.42 11.48
CA SER A 59 -4.35 16.11 11.86
C SER A 59 -5.87 16.18 12.06
N TYR A 60 -6.60 15.42 11.25
CA TYR A 60 -8.05 15.22 11.32
C TYR A 60 -8.43 14.03 12.20
N ASP A 61 -7.48 13.15 12.47
CA ASP A 61 -7.65 12.02 13.35
C ASP A 61 -7.65 12.47 14.82
N THR A 62 -8.71 12.12 15.53
CA THR A 62 -8.90 12.40 16.97
C THR A 62 -8.85 11.14 17.84
N ASP A 63 -8.56 9.97 17.26
CA ASP A 63 -8.50 8.72 18.03
C ASP A 63 -7.31 8.74 19.01
N ARG A 64 -7.58 9.19 20.23
CA ARG A 64 -6.88 8.72 21.41
C ARG A 64 -7.43 7.33 21.71
N PRO A 65 -6.61 6.27 21.74
CA PRO A 65 -7.07 4.98 22.22
C PRO A 65 -7.53 5.16 23.67
N GLY A 66 -8.83 4.98 23.92
CA GLY A 66 -9.36 4.95 25.27
C GLY A 66 -8.68 3.81 26.03
N PHE A 67 -8.02 4.14 27.14
CA PHE A 67 -7.32 3.17 28.01
C PHE A 67 -8.24 2.09 28.59
N LEU A 68 -9.56 2.28 28.50
CA LEU A 68 -10.59 1.34 28.93
C LEU A 68 -11.44 1.00 27.72
N GLY A 69 -11.36 -0.24 27.25
CA GLY A 69 -12.01 -0.77 26.06
C GLY A 69 -13.55 -0.80 26.08
N THR A 70 -14.20 0.29 26.47
CA THR A 70 -15.56 0.60 26.04
C THR A 70 -15.52 0.86 24.54
N GLY A 71 -15.76 -0.22 23.80
CA GLY A 71 -15.89 -0.19 22.36
C GLY A 71 -16.97 0.77 21.90
N ASP A 72 -16.76 1.22 20.67
CA ASP A 72 -17.77 1.64 19.72
C ASP A 72 -18.97 2.36 20.33
N GLN A 73 -18.97 3.69 20.29
CA GLN A 73 -20.03 4.38 19.56
C GLN A 73 -19.45 5.62 18.89
N SER A 74 -19.56 5.65 17.56
CA SER A 74 -19.62 6.83 16.70
C SER A 74 -18.30 7.51 16.29
N SER A 75 -17.51 6.80 15.46
CA SER A 75 -16.53 7.45 14.56
C SER A 75 -17.16 8.61 13.74
N TRP A 76 -18.46 8.51 13.40
CA TRP A 76 -19.21 9.59 12.75
C TRP A 76 -19.54 10.79 13.65
N LEU A 77 -19.83 10.60 14.95
CA LEU A 77 -20.14 11.72 15.86
C LEU A 77 -18.88 12.43 16.39
N ASN A 78 -17.71 11.80 16.25
CA ASN A 78 -16.42 12.36 16.64
C ASN A 78 -15.64 13.02 15.49
N ARG A 79 -16.19 13.06 14.25
CA ARG A 79 -15.55 13.78 13.14
C ARG A 79 -15.52 15.28 13.44
N ARG A 80 -14.31 15.84 13.54
CA ARG A 80 -14.07 17.29 13.66
C ARG A 80 -13.85 17.97 12.30
N TYR A 81 -14.44 17.42 11.25
CA TYR A 81 -14.29 17.91 9.89
C TYR A 81 -15.60 17.74 9.12
N SER A 82 -15.77 18.57 8.08
CA SER A 82 -16.97 18.58 7.25
C SER A 82 -17.05 17.35 6.33
N ASP A 83 -18.24 17.04 5.83
CA ASP A 83 -18.44 15.99 4.82
C ASP A 83 -17.61 16.28 3.55
N ALA A 84 -17.50 17.55 3.15
CA ALA A 84 -16.66 17.95 2.03
C ALA A 84 -15.16 17.65 2.28
N THR A 85 -14.69 17.75 3.52
CA THR A 85 -13.34 17.35 3.89
C THR A 85 -13.20 15.83 3.89
N ALA A 86 -14.21 15.10 4.37
CA ALA A 86 -14.23 13.65 4.36
C ALA A 86 -14.13 13.07 2.93
N GLU A 87 -14.92 13.63 2.01
CA GLU A 87 -14.90 13.26 0.59
C GLU A 87 -13.52 13.50 -0.04
N ARG A 88 -12.90 14.64 0.26
CA ARG A 88 -11.52 14.93 -0.17
C ARG A 88 -10.52 13.92 0.39
N MET A 89 -10.63 13.56 1.67
CA MET A 89 -9.74 12.56 2.26
C MET A 89 -9.89 11.20 1.57
N ASP A 90 -11.12 10.73 1.33
CA ASP A 90 -11.37 9.45 0.67
C ASP A 90 -10.86 9.44 -0.78
N ALA A 91 -10.99 10.57 -1.50
CA ALA A 91 -10.40 10.73 -2.82
C ALA A 91 -8.87 10.61 -2.78
N LYS A 92 -8.21 11.29 -1.82
CA LYS A 92 -6.75 11.21 -1.67
C LYS A 92 -6.24 9.83 -1.26
N VAL A 93 -6.97 9.12 -0.39
CA VAL A 93 -6.65 7.73 -0.04
C VAL A 93 -6.67 6.85 -1.29
N ARG A 94 -7.69 7.00 -2.15
CA ARG A 94 -7.77 6.29 -3.43
C ARG A 94 -6.58 6.65 -4.33
N ASP A 95 -6.28 7.93 -4.49
CA ASP A 95 -5.17 8.40 -5.35
C ASP A 95 -3.82 7.83 -4.91
N ILE A 96 -3.55 7.80 -3.60
CA ILE A 96 -2.32 7.21 -3.05
C ILE A 96 -2.25 5.72 -3.37
N VAL A 97 -3.32 4.97 -3.08
CA VAL A 97 -3.34 3.50 -3.29
C VAL A 97 -3.21 3.18 -4.78
N ASP A 98 -3.95 3.87 -5.65
CA ASP A 98 -3.90 3.67 -7.10
C ASP A 98 -2.55 4.08 -7.70
N GLY A 99 -1.97 5.18 -7.23
CA GLY A 99 -0.64 5.64 -7.64
C GLY A 99 0.45 4.64 -7.26
N VAL A 100 0.44 4.15 -6.01
CA VAL A 100 1.37 3.13 -5.55
C VAL A 100 1.14 1.81 -6.30
N PHE A 101 -0.11 1.40 -6.55
CA PHE A 101 -0.41 0.19 -7.32
C PHE A 101 0.16 0.26 -8.74
N LYS A 102 -0.01 1.40 -9.44
CA LYS A 102 0.59 1.63 -10.76
C LYS A 102 2.11 1.55 -10.72
N ARG A 103 2.75 2.15 -9.72
CA ARG A 103 4.20 2.09 -9.52
C ARG A 103 4.67 0.63 -9.30
N THR A 104 3.95 -0.12 -8.48
CA THR A 104 4.22 -1.55 -8.24
C THR A 104 4.05 -2.38 -9.51
N LEU A 105 3.01 -2.13 -10.31
CA LEU A 105 2.82 -2.77 -11.62
C LEU A 105 4.02 -2.53 -12.54
N SER A 106 4.43 -1.27 -12.72
CA SER A 106 5.56 -0.93 -13.58
C SER A 106 6.88 -1.56 -13.11
N LEU A 107 7.11 -1.63 -11.79
CA LEU A 107 8.28 -2.31 -11.22
C LEU A 107 8.28 -3.81 -11.52
N LEU A 108 7.15 -4.49 -11.29
CA LEU A 108 7.03 -5.92 -11.53
C LEU A 108 7.03 -6.26 -13.03
N GLU A 109 6.46 -5.41 -13.88
CA GLU A 109 6.49 -5.55 -15.34
C GLU A 109 7.91 -5.41 -15.90
N ALA A 110 8.68 -4.42 -15.42
CA ALA A 110 10.08 -4.26 -15.79
C ALA A 110 10.94 -5.47 -15.39
N ASN A 111 10.48 -6.21 -14.37
CA ASN A 111 11.13 -7.41 -13.81
C ASN A 111 10.33 -8.70 -14.09
N ARG A 112 9.45 -8.71 -15.09
CA ARG A 112 8.51 -9.84 -15.33
C ARG A 112 9.21 -11.19 -15.45
N ALA A 113 10.31 -11.25 -16.20
CA ALA A 113 11.07 -12.49 -16.38
C ALA A 113 11.66 -13.00 -15.06
N LEU A 114 12.11 -12.10 -14.18
CA LEU A 114 12.62 -12.46 -12.86
C LEU A 114 11.48 -12.94 -11.95
N LEU A 115 10.32 -12.27 -11.98
CA LEU A 115 9.12 -12.69 -11.25
C LEU A 115 8.68 -14.12 -11.63
N GLU A 116 8.58 -14.41 -12.92
CA GLU A 116 8.21 -15.74 -13.43
C GLU A 116 9.26 -16.80 -13.06
N GLN A 117 10.55 -16.47 -13.18
CA GLN A 117 11.63 -17.38 -12.78
C GLN A 117 11.59 -17.69 -11.28
N SER A 118 11.45 -16.69 -10.43
CA SER A 118 11.39 -16.85 -8.98
C SER A 118 10.15 -17.64 -8.55
N ALA A 119 8.99 -17.42 -9.20
CA ALA A 119 7.79 -18.21 -8.96
C ALA A 119 7.99 -19.68 -9.34
N GLN A 120 8.62 -19.95 -10.48
CA GLN A 120 8.92 -21.32 -10.92
C GLN A 120 9.90 -22.03 -9.97
N GLU A 121 10.90 -21.31 -9.48
CA GLU A 121 11.86 -21.85 -8.51
C GLU A 121 11.17 -22.16 -7.17
N LEU A 122 10.32 -21.25 -6.67
CA LEU A 122 9.53 -21.46 -5.47
C LEU A 122 8.57 -22.65 -5.60
N LEU A 123 7.98 -22.86 -6.77
CA LEU A 123 7.13 -24.04 -7.05
C LEU A 123 7.91 -25.36 -6.99
N GLN A 124 9.21 -25.35 -7.32
CA GLN A 124 10.05 -26.56 -7.28
C GLN A 124 10.59 -26.85 -5.88
N ARG A 125 10.95 -25.79 -5.14
CA ARG A 125 11.63 -25.89 -3.84
C ARG A 125 10.70 -25.74 -2.65
N GLU A 126 9.47 -25.28 -2.87
CA GLU A 126 8.44 -24.90 -1.87
C GLU A 126 8.82 -23.72 -0.96
N THR A 127 10.12 -23.49 -0.71
CA THR A 127 10.64 -22.43 0.15
C THR A 127 11.90 -21.83 -0.47
N LEU A 128 12.02 -20.49 -0.37
CA LEU A 128 13.22 -19.72 -0.71
C LEU A 128 13.68 -19.00 0.56
N ASP A 129 14.94 -19.21 0.94
CA ASP A 129 15.52 -18.62 2.14
C ASP A 129 16.15 -17.25 1.85
N GLU A 130 16.63 -16.57 2.89
CA GLU A 130 17.30 -15.28 2.77
C GLU A 130 18.39 -15.23 1.68
N PRO A 131 19.30 -16.22 1.55
CA PRO A 131 20.32 -16.18 0.50
C PRO A 131 19.73 -16.21 -0.92
N ASP A 132 18.63 -16.94 -1.11
CA ASP A 132 17.93 -17.01 -2.40
C ASP A 132 17.30 -15.65 -2.74
N LEU A 133 16.64 -15.03 -1.76
CA LEU A 133 16.04 -13.71 -1.92
C LEU A 133 17.08 -12.62 -2.18
N VAL A 134 18.25 -12.68 -1.54
CA VAL A 134 19.38 -11.78 -1.82
C VAL A 134 19.85 -11.95 -3.27
N ALA A 135 19.99 -13.19 -3.74
CA ALA A 135 20.40 -13.48 -5.11
C ALA A 135 19.37 -13.01 -6.16
N ILE A 136 18.07 -13.13 -5.86
CA ILE A 136 16.99 -12.57 -6.69
C ILE A 136 17.04 -11.05 -6.66
N GLY A 137 17.15 -10.45 -5.47
CA GLY A 137 17.20 -9.01 -5.26
C GLY A 137 18.33 -8.31 -6.02
N ALA A 138 19.49 -8.96 -6.13
CA ALA A 138 20.63 -8.45 -6.90
C ALA A 138 20.36 -8.30 -8.42
N LYS A 139 19.35 -9.00 -8.95
CA LYS A 139 18.98 -8.98 -10.39
C LYS A 139 17.84 -7.99 -10.69
N VAL A 140 17.24 -7.38 -9.67
CA VAL A 140 16.09 -6.48 -9.82
C VAL A 140 16.55 -5.21 -10.55
N LYS A 141 15.91 -4.92 -11.68
CA LYS A 141 16.02 -3.65 -12.38
C LYS A 141 15.27 -2.60 -11.56
N ARG A 142 16.01 -1.64 -11.02
CA ARG A 142 15.42 -0.47 -10.37
C ARG A 142 14.90 0.46 -11.46
N THR A 143 13.59 0.54 -11.59
CA THR A 143 12.96 1.66 -12.31
C THR A 143 13.15 2.90 -11.45
N GLU A 144 13.84 3.92 -11.97
CA GLU A 144 13.83 5.22 -11.33
C GLU A 144 12.37 5.65 -11.19
N ALA A 145 11.97 6.03 -9.98
CA ALA A 145 10.64 6.57 -9.76
C ALA A 145 10.45 7.73 -10.73
N VAL A 146 9.36 7.71 -11.50
CA VAL A 146 8.87 8.89 -12.20
C VAL A 146 8.57 9.91 -11.12
N ALA A 147 9.55 10.78 -10.86
CA ALA A 147 9.34 12.03 -10.17
C ALA A 147 8.51 12.89 -11.13
N ALA A 148 7.22 13.01 -10.83
CA ALA A 148 6.32 13.99 -11.40
C ALA A 148 5.74 14.80 -10.24
#